data_AF-A0AAV5YH19-F1
#
_entry.id   AF-A0AAV5YH19-F1
#
_cell.length_a   1.000
_cell.length_b   1.000
_cell.length_c   1.000
_cell.angle_alpha   90.00
_cell.angle_beta   90.00
_cell.angle_gamma   90.00
#
_symmetry.space_group_name_H-M   'P 1'
#
loop_
_entity.id
_entity.type
_entity.pdbx_description
1 polymer ?
#
loop_
_entity_poly.entity_id
_entity_poly.type
_entity_poly.pdbx_seq_one_letter_code
_entity_poly.pdbx_strand_id
1 'polypeptide(L)'
;MHWRHAIIALATAATALLGRPSVAPAGEIQGRVVLDGAVPPARTVPITIDQYVCGKEQAAGDLVVSREGEIRNVVVWLETPPRGAPTPAPASVSMDQKACVFVPRVLIVPVDGTVEFLNSDPLLHNLHSVSKENPSFNRTQPKGRTIPITFAQPEIVRVDCDLHSWMRGWVVIAPHPFYALTDGQGRFSFDNLPPGSYVLRLWHERLGESRQTVTVADGPPTPVRVPLRAR
;
A
#
# COMPACT_ATOMS: atom_id res chain seq x y z
N MET A 1 14.52 -47.36 72.74
CA MET A 1 14.26 -47.18 71.29
C MET A 1 13.10 -46.20 71.16
N HIS A 2 13.39 -44.97 70.75
CA HIS A 2 12.42 -43.87 70.68
C HIS A 2 11.68 -43.88 69.34
N TRP A 3 10.35 -43.84 69.37
CA TRP A 3 9.52 -43.60 68.18
C TRP A 3 9.07 -42.14 68.19
N ARG A 4 9.40 -41.39 67.12
CA ARG A 4 8.96 -40.01 66.89
C ARG A 4 7.79 -40.04 65.91
N HIS A 5 6.65 -39.48 66.30
CA HIS A 5 5.54 -39.24 65.39
C HIS A 5 5.82 -38.00 64.54
N ALA A 6 5.74 -38.15 63.21
CA ALA A 6 5.84 -37.04 62.26
C ALA A 6 4.42 -36.57 61.90
N ILE A 7 4.15 -35.29 62.14
CA ILE A 7 2.92 -34.60 61.75
C ILE A 7 3.12 -34.07 60.33
N ILE A 8 2.30 -34.51 59.38
CA ILE A 8 2.29 -34.00 58.00
C ILE A 8 1.27 -32.87 57.94
N ALA A 9 1.73 -31.64 57.72
CA ALA A 9 0.88 -30.49 57.44
C ALA A 9 0.63 -30.40 55.92
N LEU A 10 -0.64 -30.49 55.50
CA LEU A 10 -1.06 -30.22 54.13
C LEU A 10 -1.19 -28.70 53.93
N ALA A 11 -0.36 -28.15 53.04
CA ALA A 11 -0.50 -26.78 52.56
C ALA A 11 -1.41 -26.76 51.31
N THR A 12 -2.56 -26.12 51.41
CA THR A 12 -3.46 -25.84 50.28
C THR A 12 -2.95 -24.63 49.49
N ALA A 13 -2.46 -24.85 48.27
CA ALA A 13 -2.07 -23.78 47.36
C ALA A 13 -3.32 -23.22 46.64
N ALA A 14 -3.67 -21.96 46.94
CA ALA A 14 -4.71 -21.24 46.21
C ALA A 14 -4.16 -20.78 44.86
N THR A 15 -4.69 -21.34 43.77
CA THR A 15 -4.32 -20.95 42.40
C THR A 15 -5.16 -19.73 42.00
N ALA A 16 -4.53 -18.56 41.90
CA ALA A 16 -5.17 -17.37 41.35
C ALA A 16 -5.34 -17.54 39.83
N LEU A 17 -6.58 -17.70 39.36
CA LEU A 17 -6.89 -17.63 37.94
C LEU A 17 -6.73 -16.18 37.46
N LEU A 18 -5.58 -15.87 36.86
CA LEU A 18 -5.42 -14.68 36.03
C LEU A 18 -6.30 -14.87 34.78
N GLY A 19 -7.40 -14.12 34.71
CA GLY A 19 -8.27 -14.09 33.54
C GLY A 19 -7.46 -13.68 32.30
N ARG A 20 -7.52 -14.51 31.25
CA ARG A 20 -6.95 -14.13 29.95
C ARG A 20 -7.70 -12.89 29.44
N PRO A 21 -7.01 -11.84 28.96
CA PRO A 21 -7.70 -10.74 28.30
C PRO A 21 -8.50 -11.30 27.13
N SER A 22 -9.80 -11.04 27.13
CA SER A 22 -10.66 -11.33 25.99
C SER A 22 -10.15 -10.49 24.82
N VAL A 23 -9.63 -11.15 23.79
CA VAL A 23 -9.42 -10.52 22.50
C VAL A 23 -10.83 -10.20 22.00
N ALA A 24 -11.19 -8.91 22.01
CA ALA A 24 -12.43 -8.45 21.38
C ALA A 24 -12.44 -8.97 19.93
N PRO A 25 -13.59 -9.46 19.43
CA PRO A 25 -13.64 -9.95 18.05
C PRO A 25 -13.16 -8.84 17.11
N ALA A 26 -12.15 -9.19 16.32
CA ALA A 26 -11.57 -8.32 15.31
C ALA A 26 -12.61 -8.09 14.20
N GLY A 27 -13.05 -6.85 14.02
CA GLY A 27 -13.82 -6.44 12.86
C GLY A 27 -12.95 -6.35 11.60
N GLU A 28 -13.60 -6.41 10.45
CA GLU A 28 -12.97 -6.38 9.13
C GLU A 28 -13.68 -5.38 8.21
N ILE A 29 -12.92 -4.67 7.38
CA ILE A 29 -13.43 -3.90 6.25
C ILE A 29 -13.07 -4.65 4.97
N GLN A 30 -14.07 -4.98 4.16
CA GLN A 30 -13.87 -5.45 2.79
C GLN A 30 -14.47 -4.43 1.84
N GLY A 31 -13.64 -3.84 1.00
CA GLY A 31 -14.06 -2.73 0.16
C GLY A 31 -13.77 -2.93 -1.32
N ARG A 32 -14.50 -2.16 -2.13
CA ARG A 32 -14.30 -2.03 -3.56
C ARG A 32 -14.36 -0.56 -3.96
N VAL A 33 -13.31 -0.08 -4.62
CA VAL A 33 -13.28 1.27 -5.19
C VAL A 33 -13.77 1.24 -6.63
N VAL A 34 -14.71 2.12 -6.92
CA VAL A 34 -15.41 2.18 -8.20
C VAL A 34 -15.45 3.61 -8.70
N LEU A 35 -15.37 3.78 -10.01
CA LEU A 35 -15.52 5.07 -10.65
C LEU A 35 -16.96 5.55 -10.48
N ASP A 36 -17.09 6.81 -10.09
CA ASP A 36 -18.37 7.50 -10.06
C ASP A 36 -18.53 8.32 -11.34
N GLY A 37 -19.41 7.86 -12.22
CA GLY A 37 -19.63 8.42 -13.55
C GLY A 37 -19.20 7.49 -14.68
N ALA A 38 -19.18 8.04 -15.90
CA ALA A 38 -18.79 7.30 -17.09
C ALA A 38 -17.29 6.98 -17.10
N VAL A 39 -16.93 5.79 -17.58
CA VAL A 39 -15.53 5.43 -17.79
C VAL A 39 -14.95 6.28 -18.91
N PRO A 40 -13.94 7.13 -18.64
CA PRO A 40 -13.32 7.95 -19.66
C PRO A 40 -12.55 7.05 -20.66
N PRO A 41 -12.40 7.48 -21.92
CA PRO A 41 -11.66 6.71 -22.90
C PRO A 41 -10.21 6.48 -22.43
N ALA A 42 -9.69 5.29 -22.76
CA ALA A 42 -8.29 4.97 -22.53
C ALA A 42 -7.40 5.97 -23.27
N ARG A 43 -6.38 6.48 -22.57
CA ARG A 43 -5.41 7.43 -23.13
C ARG A 43 -4.17 6.70 -23.62
N THR A 44 -3.65 7.11 -24.76
CA THR A 44 -2.32 6.77 -25.24
C THR A 44 -1.41 7.98 -25.17
N VAL A 45 -0.10 7.74 -25.10
CA VAL A 45 0.95 8.76 -25.14
C VAL A 45 1.84 8.44 -26.33
N PRO A 46 2.14 9.41 -27.21
CA PRO A 46 3.08 9.20 -28.29
C PRO A 46 4.50 9.03 -27.74
N ILE A 47 5.23 8.06 -28.28
CA ILE A 47 6.62 7.80 -27.94
C ILE A 47 7.50 8.59 -28.90
N THR A 48 8.34 9.47 -28.38
CA THR A 48 9.11 10.43 -29.20
C THR A 48 10.56 10.02 -29.44
N ILE A 49 11.11 9.12 -28.61
CA ILE A 49 12.47 8.58 -28.72
C ILE A 49 12.47 7.07 -28.48
N ASP A 50 13.53 6.38 -28.88
CA ASP A 50 13.72 4.94 -28.67
C ASP A 50 12.55 4.06 -29.13
N GLN A 51 11.81 4.50 -30.15
CA GLN A 51 10.64 3.80 -30.69
C GLN A 51 10.95 2.37 -31.16
N TYR A 52 12.20 2.08 -31.49
CA TYR A 52 12.67 0.74 -31.86
C TYR A 52 12.62 -0.26 -30.70
N VAL A 53 12.57 0.21 -29.44
CA VAL A 53 12.34 -0.60 -28.23
C VAL A 53 10.97 -0.30 -27.63
N CYS A 54 10.59 0.97 -27.52
CA CYS A 54 9.40 1.41 -26.79
C CYS A 54 8.13 1.43 -27.64
N GLY A 55 8.21 1.15 -28.95
CA GLY A 55 7.09 1.28 -29.87
C GLY A 55 6.78 2.74 -30.22
N LYS A 56 5.67 2.97 -30.95
CA LYS A 56 5.26 4.31 -31.38
C LYS A 56 4.36 5.03 -30.39
N GLU A 57 3.63 4.27 -29.59
CA GLU A 57 2.67 4.76 -28.60
C GLU A 57 2.64 3.81 -27.41
N GLN A 58 2.31 4.34 -26.23
CA GLN A 58 2.16 3.58 -24.99
C GLN A 58 0.82 3.93 -24.34
N ALA A 59 0.21 2.97 -23.65
CA ALA A 59 -0.92 3.28 -22.77
C ALA A 59 -0.45 4.26 -21.68
N ALA A 60 -1.23 5.32 -21.42
CA ALA A 60 -0.87 6.31 -20.40
C ALA A 60 -0.73 5.68 -19.00
N GLY A 61 -1.46 4.59 -18.75
CA GLY A 61 -1.43 3.83 -17.49
C GLY A 61 -2.01 4.58 -16.29
N ASP A 62 -2.40 5.84 -16.47
CA ASP A 62 -2.80 6.79 -15.43
C ASP A 62 -4.20 6.54 -14.83
N LEU A 63 -4.95 5.62 -15.43
CA LEU A 63 -6.26 5.17 -14.97
C LEU A 63 -6.56 3.80 -15.61
N VAL A 64 -6.73 2.78 -14.77
CA VAL A 64 -7.09 1.43 -15.19
C VAL A 64 -8.41 1.07 -14.53
N VAL A 65 -9.45 0.91 -15.36
CA VAL A 65 -10.82 0.65 -14.92
C VAL A 65 -11.33 -0.64 -15.54
N SER A 66 -11.97 -1.49 -14.76
CA SER A 66 -12.64 -2.70 -15.26
C SER A 66 -13.90 -2.37 -16.06
N ARG A 67 -14.54 -3.39 -16.64
CA ARG A 67 -15.82 -3.20 -17.36
C ARG A 67 -16.95 -2.80 -16.41
N GLU A 68 -16.83 -3.22 -15.16
CA GLU A 68 -17.77 -2.99 -14.06
C GLU A 68 -17.51 -1.64 -13.35
N GLY A 69 -16.52 -0.88 -13.81
CA GLY A 69 -16.17 0.44 -13.26
C GLY A 69 -15.22 0.39 -12.07
N GLU A 70 -14.55 -0.73 -11.82
CA GLU A 70 -13.64 -0.88 -10.67
C GLU A 70 -12.27 -0.30 -10.97
N ILE A 71 -11.67 0.40 -10.01
CA ILE A 71 -10.43 1.15 -10.24
C ILE A 71 -9.25 0.42 -9.60
N ARG A 72 -8.25 0.08 -10.42
CA ARG A 72 -6.96 -0.45 -9.95
C ARG A 72 -6.03 0.68 -9.50
N ASN A 73 -5.08 0.38 -8.62
CA ASN A 73 -4.03 1.29 -8.15
C ASN A 73 -4.56 2.49 -7.34
N VAL A 74 -5.72 2.35 -6.71
CA VAL A 74 -6.16 3.29 -5.67
C VAL A 74 -5.48 2.88 -4.39
N VAL A 75 -4.76 3.82 -3.78
CA VAL A 75 -4.23 3.60 -2.44
C VAL A 75 -5.33 3.94 -1.44
N VAL A 76 -5.61 3.01 -0.54
CA VAL A 76 -6.60 3.17 0.54
C VAL A 76 -5.86 2.96 1.85
N TRP A 77 -6.02 3.86 2.82
CA TRP A 77 -5.53 3.66 4.18
C TRP A 77 -6.48 4.29 5.20
N LEU A 78 -6.38 3.85 6.45
CA LEU A 78 -7.05 4.55 7.55
C LEU A 78 -6.39 5.91 7.76
N GLU A 79 -7.15 7.00 7.81
CA GLU A 79 -6.60 8.33 8.10
C GLU A 79 -5.98 8.39 9.50
N THR A 80 -6.59 7.68 10.46
CA THR A 80 -6.07 7.46 11.80
C THR A 80 -6.13 5.96 12.12
N PRO A 81 -4.98 5.30 12.42
CA PRO A 81 -4.99 3.89 12.76
C PRO A 81 -5.61 3.66 14.17
N PRO A 82 -6.10 2.44 14.46
CA PRO A 82 -6.55 2.08 15.80
C PRO A 82 -5.48 2.36 16.87
N ARG A 83 -5.92 2.70 18.09
CA ARG A 83 -5.00 2.89 19.22
C ARG A 83 -4.22 1.60 19.46
N GLY A 84 -2.89 1.71 19.56
CA GLY A 84 -2.01 0.56 19.76
C GLY A 84 -1.70 -0.22 18.47
N ALA A 85 -2.07 0.31 17.30
CA ALA A 85 -1.58 -0.21 16.02
C ALA A 85 -0.05 -0.36 16.05
N PRO A 86 0.47 -1.50 15.57
CA PRO A 86 1.90 -1.72 15.57
C PRO A 86 2.57 -0.80 14.54
N THR A 87 3.82 -0.43 14.81
CA THR A 87 4.68 0.15 13.77
C THR A 87 4.92 -0.92 12.70
N PRO A 88 4.76 -0.60 11.40
CA PRO A 88 5.09 -1.52 10.33
C PRO A 88 6.56 -1.94 10.43
N ALA A 89 6.85 -3.23 10.25
CA ALA A 89 8.21 -3.66 10.05
C ALA A 89 8.71 -3.13 8.69
N PRO A 90 9.96 -2.65 8.60
CA PRO A 90 10.58 -2.32 7.32
C PRO A 90 10.50 -3.51 6.37
N ALA A 91 10.19 -3.24 5.12
CA ALA A 91 10.11 -4.25 4.07
C ALA A 91 10.85 -3.78 2.83
N SER A 92 11.30 -4.75 2.01
CA SER A 92 11.85 -4.48 0.69
C SER A 92 10.86 -4.91 -0.39
N VAL A 93 10.60 -4.04 -1.36
CA VAL A 93 9.71 -4.27 -2.51
C VAL A 93 10.42 -3.84 -3.79
N SER A 94 10.04 -4.38 -4.94
CA SER A 94 10.71 -4.07 -6.22
C SER A 94 9.84 -3.25 -7.15
N MET A 95 10.47 -2.31 -7.87
CA MET A 95 9.91 -1.62 -9.02
C MET A 95 10.88 -1.79 -10.19
N ASP A 96 10.39 -2.22 -11.34
CA ASP A 96 11.21 -2.45 -12.53
C ASP A 96 10.89 -1.40 -13.61
N GLN A 97 11.89 -1.02 -14.39
CA GLN A 97 11.76 -0.28 -15.64
C GLN A 97 11.78 -1.29 -16.77
N LYS A 98 10.60 -1.59 -17.30
CA LYS A 98 10.39 -2.66 -18.28
C LYS A 98 9.30 -2.28 -19.27
N ALA A 99 9.55 -2.53 -20.55
CA ALA A 99 8.72 -2.08 -21.65
C ALA A 99 8.47 -0.56 -21.61
N CYS A 100 9.53 0.19 -21.28
CA CYS A 100 9.55 1.65 -21.20
C CYS A 100 8.44 2.23 -20.30
N VAL A 101 8.18 1.55 -19.17
CA VAL A 101 7.30 2.00 -18.08
C VAL A 101 7.84 1.51 -16.74
N PHE A 102 7.41 2.13 -15.64
CA PHE A 102 7.62 1.61 -14.29
C PHE A 102 6.57 0.53 -13.96
N VAL A 103 7.02 -0.64 -13.49
CA VAL A 103 6.17 -1.76 -13.10
C VAL A 103 6.54 -2.29 -11.71
N PRO A 104 5.59 -2.34 -10.74
CA PRO A 104 4.24 -1.78 -10.84
C PRO A 104 4.29 -0.25 -10.94
N ARG A 105 3.24 0.34 -11.53
CA ARG A 105 3.13 1.81 -11.65
C ARG A 105 2.98 2.49 -10.29
N VAL A 106 2.28 1.84 -9.36
CA VAL A 106 2.12 2.28 -7.99
C VAL A 106 2.52 1.13 -7.09
N LEU A 107 3.35 1.38 -6.09
CA LEU A 107 3.60 0.45 -4.99
C LEU A 107 3.50 1.16 -3.65
N ILE A 108 3.33 0.36 -2.61
CA ILE A 108 3.35 0.82 -1.23
C ILE A 108 4.51 0.14 -0.52
N VAL A 109 5.23 0.90 0.28
CA VAL A 109 6.29 0.42 1.17
C VAL A 109 6.03 1.01 2.57
N PRO A 110 6.25 0.28 3.67
CA PRO A 110 6.21 0.89 5.00
C PRO A 110 7.32 1.95 5.17
N VAL A 111 7.13 2.87 6.12
CA VAL A 111 8.22 3.72 6.61
C VAL A 111 9.45 2.88 6.95
N ASP A 112 10.63 3.43 6.64
CA ASP A 112 11.94 2.79 6.71
C ASP A 112 12.13 1.59 5.77
N GLY A 113 11.14 1.29 4.93
CA GLY A 113 11.25 0.27 3.91
C GLY A 113 12.02 0.74 2.66
N THR A 114 12.46 -0.23 1.89
CA THR A 114 13.32 -0.06 0.72
C THR A 114 12.58 -0.43 -0.56
N VAL A 115 12.76 0.38 -1.60
CA VAL A 115 12.38 0.02 -2.96
C VAL A 115 13.65 -0.36 -3.73
N GLU A 116 13.68 -1.58 -4.22
CA GLU A 116 14.68 -2.08 -5.16
C GLU A 116 14.25 -1.70 -6.58
N PHE A 117 14.80 -0.61 -7.10
CA PHE A 117 14.53 -0.20 -8.48
C PHE A 117 15.41 -1.00 -9.43
N LEU A 118 14.84 -1.79 -10.33
CA LEU A 118 15.53 -2.51 -11.40
C LEU A 118 15.30 -1.82 -12.75
N ASN A 119 16.26 -1.93 -13.66
CA ASN A 119 16.04 -1.66 -15.08
C ASN A 119 16.22 -2.94 -15.89
N SER A 120 15.12 -3.54 -16.33
CA SER A 120 15.14 -4.70 -17.23
C SER A 120 15.20 -4.33 -18.73
N ASP A 121 14.89 -3.09 -19.08
CA ASP A 121 14.95 -2.63 -20.47
C ASP A 121 16.39 -2.61 -21.02
N PRO A 122 16.55 -2.78 -22.35
CA PRO A 122 17.86 -2.65 -23.00
C PRO A 122 18.31 -1.17 -23.14
N LEU A 123 17.61 -0.24 -22.51
CA LEU A 123 17.84 1.21 -22.62
C LEU A 123 18.47 1.76 -21.34
N LEU A 124 19.11 2.92 -21.46
CA LEU A 124 19.50 3.73 -20.32
C LEU A 124 18.26 4.47 -19.81
N HIS A 125 17.92 4.31 -18.55
CA HIS A 125 16.86 5.06 -17.88
C HIS A 125 17.43 5.88 -16.72
N ASN A 126 16.60 6.66 -16.04
CA ASN A 126 16.95 7.21 -14.73
C ASN A 126 15.75 7.21 -13.78
N LEU A 127 16.05 7.33 -12.49
CA LEU A 127 15.09 7.49 -11.43
C LEU A 127 15.19 8.92 -10.92
N HIS A 128 14.21 9.76 -11.24
CA HIS A 128 14.11 11.13 -10.72
C HIS A 128 12.91 11.24 -9.79
N SER A 129 13.17 11.43 -8.50
CA SER A 129 12.10 11.59 -7.51
C SER A 129 11.64 13.03 -7.37
N VAL A 130 10.32 13.20 -7.22
CA VAL A 130 9.72 14.45 -6.75
C VAL A 130 9.28 14.24 -5.32
N SER A 131 10.19 14.54 -4.39
CA SER A 131 10.02 14.36 -2.96
C SER A 131 10.00 15.72 -2.24
N LYS A 132 9.26 15.79 -1.13
CA LYS A 132 9.14 16.91 -0.20
C LYS A 132 9.74 16.57 1.15
N GLU A 133 9.45 15.36 1.67
CA GLU A 133 9.85 14.94 3.02
C GLU A 133 11.06 14.01 2.98
N ASN A 134 11.11 13.08 2.02
CA ASN A 134 12.27 12.23 1.80
C ASN A 134 13.33 12.93 0.93
N PRO A 135 14.63 12.57 1.05
CA PRO A 135 15.67 13.10 0.19
C PRO A 135 15.34 12.89 -1.30
N SER A 136 15.42 13.95 -2.08
CA SER A 136 15.28 13.85 -3.54
C SER A 136 16.48 13.15 -4.16
N PHE A 137 16.25 12.37 -5.21
CA PHE A 137 17.31 11.70 -5.95
C PHE A 137 17.09 11.81 -7.46
N ASN A 138 18.19 11.89 -8.19
CA ASN A 138 18.25 11.67 -9.63
C ASN A 138 19.41 10.70 -9.91
N ARG A 139 19.08 9.51 -10.41
CA ARG A 139 20.03 8.40 -10.57
C ARG A 139 19.86 7.73 -11.92
N THR A 140 20.87 7.87 -12.78
CA THR A 140 20.97 7.11 -14.02
C THR A 140 21.05 5.61 -13.72
N GLN A 141 20.32 4.80 -14.48
CA GLN A 141 20.20 3.37 -14.29
C GLN A 141 20.39 2.63 -15.62
N PRO A 142 21.56 2.04 -15.89
CA PRO A 142 21.78 1.20 -17.06
C PRO A 142 21.05 -0.14 -16.93
N LYS A 143 20.92 -0.87 -18.05
CA LYS A 143 20.35 -2.22 -18.09
C LYS A 143 20.91 -3.13 -17.00
N GLY A 144 20.01 -3.86 -16.34
CA GLY A 144 20.31 -4.86 -15.32
C GLY A 144 20.75 -4.29 -13.98
N ARG A 145 20.81 -2.96 -13.82
CA ARG A 145 21.22 -2.35 -12.56
C ARG A 145 20.04 -2.27 -11.61
N THR A 146 20.24 -2.80 -10.39
CA THR A 146 19.37 -2.51 -9.25
C THR A 146 19.93 -1.34 -8.43
N ILE A 147 19.06 -0.44 -7.99
CA ILE A 147 19.36 0.67 -7.08
C ILE A 147 18.38 0.59 -5.90
N PRO A 148 18.84 0.24 -4.68
CA PRO A 148 18.01 0.29 -3.48
C PRO A 148 17.85 1.73 -2.99
N ILE A 149 16.63 2.16 -2.71
CA ILE A 149 16.34 3.44 -2.04
C ILE A 149 15.44 3.18 -0.83
N THR A 150 15.88 3.61 0.35
CA THR A 150 15.10 3.55 1.60
C THR A 150 14.38 4.87 1.84
N PHE A 151 13.11 4.80 2.27
CA PHE A 151 12.29 5.97 2.55
C PHE A 151 11.90 6.04 4.03
N ALA A 152 12.34 7.09 4.71
CA ALA A 152 12.17 7.24 6.17
C ALA A 152 10.94 8.07 6.57
N GLN A 153 10.31 8.78 5.62
CA GLN A 153 9.18 9.68 5.93
C GLN A 153 7.90 9.26 5.17
N PRO A 154 6.72 9.30 5.83
CA PRO A 154 5.44 9.08 5.15
C PRO A 154 5.23 10.10 4.04
N GLU A 155 5.04 9.63 2.81
CA GLU A 155 4.96 10.48 1.62
C GLU A 155 4.39 9.69 0.42
N ILE A 156 3.85 10.40 -0.57
CA ILE A 156 3.62 9.85 -1.91
C ILE A 156 4.68 10.46 -2.84
N VAL A 157 5.68 9.67 -3.21
CA VAL A 157 6.80 10.10 -4.05
C VAL A 157 6.51 9.74 -5.50
N ARG A 158 6.49 10.73 -6.37
CA ARG A 158 6.48 10.52 -7.83
C ARG A 158 7.89 10.20 -8.29
N VAL A 159 8.03 9.21 -9.18
CA VAL A 159 9.30 8.88 -9.83
C VAL A 159 9.10 8.99 -11.34
N ASP A 160 9.89 9.84 -11.98
CA ASP A 160 9.91 10.05 -13.43
C ASP A 160 11.23 9.53 -14.04
N CYS A 161 11.23 9.25 -15.34
CA CYS A 161 12.44 9.17 -16.15
C CYS A 161 12.58 10.48 -16.95
N ASP A 162 13.74 11.13 -16.85
CA ASP A 162 14.04 12.38 -17.57
C ASP A 162 14.29 12.14 -19.07
N LEU A 163 14.77 10.94 -19.43
CA LEU A 163 14.98 10.58 -20.83
C LEU A 163 13.65 10.27 -21.52
N HIS A 164 12.78 9.52 -20.84
CA HIS A 164 11.52 9.01 -21.38
C HIS A 164 10.35 9.66 -20.64
N SER A 165 9.97 10.87 -21.08
CA SER A 165 8.97 11.73 -20.40
C SER A 165 7.58 11.12 -20.12
N TRP A 166 7.25 9.98 -20.76
CA TRP A 166 6.03 9.22 -20.51
C TRP A 166 6.15 8.26 -19.32
N MET A 167 7.37 7.93 -18.88
CA MET A 167 7.62 7.02 -17.77
C MET A 167 7.39 7.72 -16.44
N ARG A 168 6.36 7.26 -15.73
CA ARG A 168 6.02 7.70 -14.39
C ARG A 168 5.58 6.54 -13.52
N GLY A 169 6.09 6.52 -12.29
CA GLY A 169 5.70 5.62 -11.23
C GLY A 169 5.49 6.37 -9.91
N TRP A 170 4.98 5.66 -8.91
CA TRP A 170 4.67 6.21 -7.59
C TRP A 170 5.07 5.23 -6.50
N VAL A 171 5.80 5.74 -5.51
CA VAL A 171 6.12 5.04 -4.26
C VAL A 171 5.30 5.70 -3.16
N VAL A 172 4.44 4.93 -2.50
CA VAL A 172 3.68 5.40 -1.34
C VAL A 172 4.29 4.83 -0.08
N ILE A 173 4.71 5.72 0.82
CA ILE A 173 5.33 5.37 2.09
C ILE A 173 4.27 5.41 3.17
N ALA A 174 3.88 4.22 3.65
CA ALA A 174 2.80 4.07 4.61
C ALA A 174 3.28 4.17 6.08
N PRO A 175 2.66 5.04 6.90
CA PRO A 175 3.07 5.26 8.29
C PRO A 175 2.62 4.17 9.29
N HIS A 176 1.67 3.33 8.90
CA HIS A 176 1.04 2.30 9.75
C HIS A 176 0.56 1.13 8.89
N PRO A 177 0.20 -0.05 9.41
CA PRO A 177 -0.04 -1.24 8.58
C PRO A 177 -1.41 -1.27 7.88
N PHE A 178 -2.34 -0.38 8.25
CA PHE A 178 -3.68 -0.33 7.66
C PHE A 178 -3.72 0.45 6.34
N TYR A 179 -3.08 -0.12 5.32
CA TYR A 179 -3.10 0.36 3.93
C TYR A 179 -3.33 -0.80 2.95
N ALA A 180 -3.82 -0.47 1.77
CA ALA A 180 -4.03 -1.39 0.67
C ALA A 180 -3.89 -0.66 -0.66
N LEU A 181 -3.46 -1.40 -1.68
CA LEU A 181 -3.51 -0.97 -3.07
C LEU A 181 -4.60 -1.78 -3.77
N THR A 182 -5.54 -1.12 -4.44
CA THR A 182 -6.63 -1.86 -5.09
C THR A 182 -6.14 -2.69 -6.27
N ASP A 183 -6.67 -3.91 -6.35
CA ASP A 183 -6.40 -4.83 -7.45
C ASP A 183 -7.19 -4.47 -8.73
N GLY A 184 -7.11 -5.31 -9.76
CA GLY A 184 -7.85 -5.12 -11.03
C GLY A 184 -9.37 -5.16 -10.88
N GLN A 185 -9.88 -5.62 -9.74
CA GLN A 185 -11.30 -5.63 -9.39
C GLN A 185 -11.62 -4.53 -8.36
N GLY A 186 -10.69 -3.60 -8.12
CA GLY A 186 -10.88 -2.49 -7.19
C GLY A 186 -10.91 -2.89 -5.72
N ARG A 187 -10.55 -4.13 -5.37
CA ARG A 187 -10.73 -4.66 -4.00
C ARG A 187 -9.63 -4.22 -3.06
N PHE A 188 -10.00 -4.00 -1.80
CA PHE A 188 -9.10 -3.80 -0.66
C PHE A 188 -9.68 -4.41 0.61
N SER A 189 -8.86 -4.70 1.60
CA SER A 189 -9.33 -5.14 2.92
C SER A 189 -8.46 -4.62 4.06
N PHE A 190 -9.07 -4.50 5.25
CA PHE A 190 -8.40 -4.25 6.52
C PHE A 190 -8.97 -5.18 7.57
N ASP A 191 -8.10 -6.00 8.16
CA ASP A 191 -8.48 -6.97 9.17
C ASP A 191 -8.06 -6.45 10.55
N ASN A 192 -8.53 -7.10 11.62
CA ASN A 192 -8.10 -6.82 12.99
C ASN A 192 -8.40 -5.39 13.45
N LEU A 193 -9.56 -4.86 13.05
CA LEU A 193 -10.04 -3.55 13.48
C LEU A 193 -10.96 -3.67 14.70
N PRO A 194 -10.72 -2.91 15.78
CA PRO A 194 -11.72 -2.73 16.82
C PRO A 194 -13.02 -2.17 16.22
N PRO A 195 -14.20 -2.51 16.76
CA PRO A 195 -15.44 -1.83 16.40
C PRO A 195 -15.31 -0.32 16.60
N GLY A 196 -15.84 0.46 15.65
CA GLY A 196 -15.73 1.91 15.69
C GLY A 196 -15.96 2.58 14.35
N SER A 197 -15.87 3.91 14.37
CA SER A 197 -15.94 4.73 13.17
C SER A 197 -14.54 5.05 12.67
N TYR A 198 -14.28 4.76 11.40
CA TYR A 198 -13.02 4.99 10.72
C TYR A 198 -13.21 5.91 9.53
N VAL A 199 -12.17 6.67 9.18
CA VAL A 199 -12.11 7.43 7.93
C VAL A 199 -11.11 6.75 7.03
N LEU A 200 -11.57 6.26 5.88
CA LEU A 200 -10.73 5.83 4.78
C LEU A 200 -10.27 7.07 4.02
N ARG A 201 -8.97 7.22 3.83
CA ARG A 201 -8.38 8.21 2.93
C ARG A 201 -7.87 7.47 1.70
N LEU A 202 -8.27 7.97 0.53
CA LEU A 202 -7.99 7.38 -0.76
C LEU A 202 -7.13 8.34 -1.56
N TRP A 203 -6.20 7.80 -2.34
CA TRP A 203 -5.43 8.55 -3.33
C TRP A 203 -5.31 7.74 -4.62
N HIS A 204 -5.48 8.41 -5.75
CA HIS A 204 -5.19 7.87 -7.08
C HIS A 204 -4.55 8.97 -7.93
N GLU A 205 -3.51 8.64 -8.67
CA GLU A 205 -2.67 9.61 -9.38
C GLU A 205 -3.44 10.60 -10.27
N ARG A 206 -4.52 10.14 -10.90
CA ARG A 206 -5.34 10.94 -11.82
C ARG A 206 -6.63 11.46 -11.20
N LEU A 207 -7.17 10.76 -10.20
CA LEU A 207 -8.48 11.09 -9.61
C LEU A 207 -8.32 11.92 -8.32
N GLY A 208 -7.09 12.04 -7.82
CA GLY A 208 -6.74 12.78 -6.63
C GLY A 208 -7.17 12.07 -5.35
N GLU A 209 -7.42 12.86 -4.32
CA GLU A 209 -7.78 12.36 -2.99
C GLU A 209 -9.28 12.40 -2.71
N SER A 210 -9.74 11.41 -1.94
CA SER A 210 -11.10 11.32 -1.38
C SER A 210 -11.07 10.78 0.05
N ARG A 211 -12.15 11.02 0.81
CA ARG A 211 -12.36 10.48 2.15
C ARG A 211 -13.73 9.82 2.26
N GLN A 212 -13.79 8.69 2.94
CA GLN A 212 -15.02 7.93 3.17
C GLN A 212 -15.08 7.45 4.63
N THR A 213 -16.14 7.83 5.36
CA THR A 213 -16.39 7.27 6.69
C THR A 213 -16.99 5.87 6.58
N VAL A 214 -16.51 4.95 7.41
CA VAL A 214 -16.97 3.56 7.53
C VAL A 214 -17.13 3.22 9.00
N THR A 215 -18.23 2.56 9.36
CA THR A 215 -18.45 2.02 10.71
C THR A 215 -18.19 0.52 10.68
N VAL A 216 -17.25 0.06 11.51
CA VAL A 216 -16.96 -1.36 11.74
C VAL A 216 -17.74 -1.80 12.96
N ALA A 217 -18.54 -2.84 12.81
CA ALA A 217 -19.26 -3.50 13.91
C ALA A 217 -18.54 -4.79 14.33
N ASP A 218 -18.92 -5.33 15.49
CA ASP A 218 -18.57 -6.71 15.85
C ASP A 218 -19.24 -7.69 14.87
N GLY A 219 -18.46 -8.62 14.31
CA GLY A 219 -19.00 -9.71 13.48
C GLY A 219 -18.52 -9.69 12.02
N PRO A 220 -19.39 -10.01 11.03
CA PRO A 220 -18.96 -10.25 9.66
C PRO A 220 -18.34 -9.01 9.00
N PRO A 221 -17.53 -9.17 7.94
CA PRO A 221 -16.85 -8.06 7.29
C PRO A 221 -17.83 -6.98 6.85
N THR A 222 -17.47 -5.71 7.06
CA THR A 222 -18.25 -4.56 6.61
C THR A 222 -17.98 -4.33 5.12
N PRO A 223 -18.95 -4.60 4.21
CA PRO A 223 -18.76 -4.33 2.79
C PRO A 223 -18.83 -2.82 2.52
N VAL A 224 -17.84 -2.28 1.80
CA VAL A 224 -17.79 -0.85 1.47
C VAL A 224 -17.61 -0.65 -0.03
N ARG A 225 -18.55 0.04 -0.68
CA ARG A 225 -18.39 0.52 -2.06
C ARG A 225 -18.00 1.98 -2.01
N VAL A 226 -16.78 2.32 -2.44
CA VAL A 226 -16.26 3.70 -2.38
C VAL A 226 -16.29 4.32 -3.79
N PRO A 227 -17.20 5.27 -4.06
CA PRO A 227 -17.19 6.03 -5.30
C PRO A 227 -15.99 6.99 -5.34
N LEU A 228 -15.26 7.01 -6.46
CA LEU A 228 -14.18 7.95 -6.71
C LEU A 228 -14.46 8.74 -7.99
N ARG A 229 -14.49 10.06 -7.90
CA ARG A 229 -14.78 10.97 -9.01
C ARG A 229 -13.49 11.50 -9.64
N ALA A 230 -13.51 11.69 -10.95
CA ALA A 230 -12.53 12.55 -11.60
C ALA A 230 -12.74 13.99 -11.12
N ARG A 231 -11.63 14.71 -10.89
CA ARG A 231 -11.64 16.15 -10.62
C ARG A 231 -11.76 16.94 -11.92
#